data_AF-A0A9E4BBA5-F1
#
_entry.id   AF-A0A9E4BBA5-F1
#
_cell.length_a   1.000
_cell.length_b   1.000
_cell.length_c   1.000
_cell.angle_alpha   90.00
_cell.angle_beta   90.00
_cell.angle_gamma   90.00
#
_symmetry.space_group_name_H-M   'P 1'
#
loop_
_entity.id
_entity.type
_entity.pdbx_description
1 polymer ?
#
loop_
_entity_poly.entity_id
_entity_poly.type
_entity_poly.pdbx_seq_one_letter_code
_entity_poly.pdbx_strand_id
1 'polypeptide(L)'
;RYWIYILTDFVESKPLPTTGQSVGADNVIQGMDLVYSQTKSGMKDAYLTLSTGEKKQHPQPLKQSLKKLRTLNKSLSRKVKGSNGWWRCVRQIARLYRKISNQRKDFHWQLASELCKKFDTIAIETLNLEGMKRLWGRKVSDLAFYQFVEILKYKCRKHKRRLKQVGQWTATTKPCSDCGFHNESLTLNDRQWTCPDCGSHHDRDINAAINILRAGIAIT
;
A
#
# COMPACT_ATOMS: atom_id res chain seq x y z
N ARG A 1 -1.13 29.68 19.78
CA ARG A 1 -2.18 28.78 19.26
C ARG A 1 -2.43 27.74 20.34
N TYR A 2 -3.56 27.83 21.03
CA TYR A 2 -4.00 26.79 21.96
C TYR A 2 -4.73 25.71 21.16
N TRP A 3 -4.56 24.46 21.57
CA TRP A 3 -5.30 23.32 21.04
C TRP A 3 -6.04 22.71 22.23
N ILE A 4 -7.36 22.67 22.17
CA ILE A 4 -8.18 21.97 23.15
C ILE A 4 -8.42 20.57 22.57
N TYR A 5 -8.03 19.54 23.31
CA TYR A 5 -8.28 18.16 22.96
C TYR A 5 -9.38 17.63 23.89
N ILE A 6 -10.54 17.33 23.32
CA ILE A 6 -11.60 16.62 24.03
C ILE A 6 -11.48 15.16 23.61
N LEU A 7 -11.12 14.30 24.55
CA LEU A 7 -11.08 12.86 24.36
C LEU A 7 -12.44 12.28 24.76
N THR A 8 -13.00 11.48 23.87
CA THR A 8 -14.19 10.67 24.15
C THR A 8 -13.76 9.20 24.11
N ASP A 9 -14.09 8.46 25.15
CA ASP A 9 -13.93 7.01 25.27
C ASP A 9 -15.01 6.25 24.48
N PHE A 10 -16.18 6.86 24.31
CA PHE A 10 -17.29 6.30 23.56
C PHE A 10 -17.27 6.75 22.09
N VAL A 11 -16.94 5.82 21.20
CA VAL A 11 -17.23 5.96 19.76
C VAL A 11 -18.27 4.91 19.43
N GLU A 12 -19.54 5.29 19.44
CA GLU A 12 -20.60 4.43 18.93
C GLU A 12 -20.22 4.03 17.49
N SER A 13 -19.87 2.76 17.31
CA SER A 13 -19.50 2.25 16.01
C SER A 13 -20.79 2.13 15.20
N LYS A 14 -21.05 3.06 14.28
CA LYS A 14 -22.10 2.87 13.26
C LYS A 14 -21.58 1.85 12.25
N PRO A 15 -22.00 0.57 12.33
CA PRO A 15 -21.59 -0.41 11.35
C PRO A 15 -22.10 0.02 9.98
N LEU A 16 -21.36 -0.32 8.93
CA LEU A 16 -21.86 -0.13 7.58
C LEU A 16 -22.81 -1.30 7.24
N PRO A 17 -23.75 -1.11 6.30
CA PRO A 17 -24.57 -2.21 5.79
C PRO A 17 -23.68 -3.34 5.28
N THR A 18 -24.12 -4.59 5.46
CA THR A 18 -23.45 -5.76 4.88
C THR A 18 -23.56 -5.70 3.37
N THR A 19 -22.45 -5.95 2.68
CA THR A 19 -22.42 -6.01 1.21
C THR A 19 -22.45 -7.43 0.67
N GLY A 20 -22.14 -8.43 1.50
CA GLY A 20 -21.95 -9.83 1.11
C GLY A 20 -20.66 -10.08 0.31
N GLN A 21 -19.89 -9.02 -0.01
CA GLN A 21 -18.75 -9.12 -0.90
C GLN A 21 -17.44 -9.29 -0.12
N SER A 22 -16.50 -10.04 -0.71
CA SER A 22 -15.17 -10.24 -0.17
C SER A 22 -14.12 -9.95 -1.24
N VAL A 23 -12.96 -9.44 -0.83
CA VAL A 23 -11.88 -9.07 -1.76
C VAL A 23 -10.52 -9.50 -1.22
N GLY A 24 -9.67 -10.02 -2.09
CA GLY A 24 -8.24 -10.14 -1.83
C GLY A 24 -7.52 -8.96 -2.42
N ALA A 25 -6.50 -8.45 -1.73
CA ALA A 25 -5.67 -7.35 -2.21
C ALA A 25 -4.20 -7.79 -2.21
N ASP A 26 -3.65 -7.87 -3.41
CA ASP A 26 -2.21 -8.05 -3.61
C ASP A 26 -1.48 -6.72 -3.48
N ASN A 27 -0.37 -6.76 -2.74
CA ASN A 27 0.50 -5.62 -2.54
C ASN A 27 1.62 -5.70 -3.57
N VAL A 28 1.45 -4.97 -4.68
CA VAL A 28 2.40 -4.97 -5.82
C VAL A 28 3.74 -4.30 -5.49
N ILE A 29 4.06 -4.12 -4.20
CA ILE A 29 5.39 -3.70 -3.75
C ILE A 29 6.45 -4.76 -4.11
N GLN A 30 6.05 -6.02 -4.32
CA GLN A 30 6.97 -7.08 -4.75
C GLN A 30 7.33 -7.03 -6.24
N GLY A 31 6.51 -6.40 -7.09
CA GLY A 31 6.78 -6.21 -8.51
C GLY A 31 7.49 -4.89 -8.82
N MET A 32 8.10 -4.26 -7.82
CA MET A 32 8.96 -3.12 -8.09
C MET A 32 10.08 -3.65 -9.00
N ASP A 33 10.24 -3.12 -10.20
CA ASP A 33 11.48 -3.31 -10.94
C ASP A 33 12.56 -2.46 -10.27
N LEU A 34 13.73 -3.07 -10.03
CA LEU A 34 14.95 -2.36 -9.67
C LEU A 34 15.41 -1.40 -10.78
N VAL A 35 14.77 -1.45 -11.95
CA VAL A 35 15.11 -0.61 -13.07
C VAL A 35 14.27 0.66 -13.01
N TYR A 36 14.88 1.69 -12.44
CA TYR A 36 14.61 3.07 -12.82
C TYR A 36 15.08 3.25 -14.30
N SER A 37 14.51 2.51 -15.25
CA SER A 37 14.74 2.75 -16.68
C SER A 37 13.52 3.43 -17.27
N GLN A 38 13.83 4.34 -18.16
CA GLN A 38 12.93 5.12 -18.99
C GLN A 38 12.25 4.23 -20.03
N THR A 39 11.57 3.15 -19.66
CA THR A 39 10.72 2.43 -20.60
C THR A 39 9.37 3.12 -20.69
N LYS A 40 9.26 3.82 -21.82
CA LYS A 40 8.12 4.58 -22.33
C LYS A 40 7.04 3.60 -22.80
N SER A 41 6.51 2.75 -21.91
CA SER A 41 5.31 1.91 -22.18
C SER A 41 4.61 1.50 -20.88
N GLY A 42 3.73 2.38 -20.41
CA GLY A 42 2.43 2.08 -19.80
C GLY A 42 2.23 0.85 -18.91
N MET A 43 2.55 0.97 -17.61
CA MET A 43 1.58 0.77 -16.53
C MET A 43 2.17 1.30 -15.23
N LYS A 44 1.47 2.23 -14.57
CA LYS A 44 1.89 2.80 -13.29
C LYS A 44 1.81 1.70 -12.22
N ASP A 45 2.92 1.41 -11.54
CA ASP A 45 3.00 0.51 -10.38
C ASP A 45 1.77 0.68 -9.48
N ALA A 46 0.90 -0.33 -9.45
CA ALA A 46 -0.26 -0.31 -8.57
C ALA A 46 0.20 -0.36 -7.11
N TYR A 47 -0.50 0.33 -6.24
CA TYR A 47 -0.37 0.25 -4.79
C TYR A 47 -1.04 -1.02 -4.25
N LEU A 48 -2.24 -1.31 -4.75
CA LEU A 48 -3.02 -2.51 -4.49
C LEU A 48 -3.66 -3.00 -5.78
N THR A 49 -3.62 -4.29 -6.02
CA THR A 49 -4.44 -4.95 -7.04
C THR A 49 -5.49 -5.80 -6.33
N LEU A 50 -6.77 -5.54 -6.62
CA LEU A 50 -7.87 -6.27 -6.03
C LEU A 50 -8.23 -7.50 -6.86
N SER A 51 -8.77 -8.54 -6.21
CA SER A 51 -9.29 -9.74 -6.88
C SER A 51 -10.45 -9.45 -7.83
N THR A 52 -11.03 -8.25 -7.77
CA THR A 52 -12.03 -7.73 -8.73
C THR A 52 -11.40 -7.20 -10.03
N GLY A 53 -10.07 -7.14 -10.12
CA GLY A 53 -9.33 -6.53 -11.21
C GLY A 53 -9.05 -5.02 -11.04
N GLU A 54 -9.61 -4.39 -10.00
CA GLU A 54 -9.38 -2.97 -9.72
C GLU A 54 -7.95 -2.72 -9.21
N LYS A 55 -7.21 -1.83 -9.88
CA LYS A 55 -5.84 -1.43 -9.50
C LYS A 55 -5.83 -0.02 -8.89
N LYS A 56 -5.37 0.11 -7.65
CA LYS A 56 -5.28 1.39 -6.92
C LYS A 56 -3.90 1.99 -7.06
N GLN A 57 -3.78 3.29 -7.31
CA GLN A 57 -2.48 3.98 -7.44
C GLN A 57 -2.15 4.79 -6.19
N HIS A 58 -0.88 4.79 -5.77
CA HIS A 58 -0.40 5.64 -4.67
C HIS A 58 0.06 7.00 -5.20
N PRO A 59 -0.28 8.14 -4.56
CA PRO A 59 0.11 9.47 -5.02
C PRO A 59 1.63 9.74 -4.93
N GLN A 60 2.36 8.99 -4.10
CA GLN A 60 3.82 9.13 -3.89
C GLN A 60 4.25 10.59 -3.57
N PRO A 61 3.71 11.19 -2.48
CA PRO A 61 3.93 12.59 -2.17
C PRO A 61 5.40 12.92 -1.84
N LEU A 62 6.19 11.95 -1.32
CA LEU A 62 7.63 12.17 -1.14
C LEU A 62 8.31 12.32 -2.49
N LYS A 63 8.04 11.42 -3.45
CA LYS A 63 8.61 11.47 -4.82
C LYS A 63 8.34 12.83 -5.46
N GLN A 64 7.10 13.33 -5.39
CA GLN A 64 6.72 14.63 -5.92
C GLN A 64 7.44 15.81 -5.22
N SER A 65 7.77 15.66 -3.94
CA SER A 65 8.39 16.71 -3.13
C SER A 65 9.93 16.70 -3.12
N LEU A 66 10.57 15.71 -3.76
CA LEU A 66 12.03 15.51 -3.72
C LEU A 66 12.82 16.73 -4.20
N LYS A 67 12.41 17.36 -5.30
CA LYS A 67 13.08 18.56 -5.85
C LYS A 67 13.09 19.68 -4.81
N LYS A 68 11.94 19.93 -4.18
CA LYS A 68 11.79 20.97 -3.14
C LYS A 68 12.59 20.64 -1.88
N LEU A 69 12.57 19.38 -1.44
CA LEU A 69 13.38 18.91 -0.32
C LEU A 69 14.87 19.11 -0.59
N ARG A 70 15.35 18.79 -1.79
CA ARG A 70 16.76 18.98 -2.18
C ARG A 70 17.16 20.46 -2.10
N THR A 71 16.33 21.35 -2.64
CA THR A 71 16.58 22.80 -2.59
C THR A 71 16.62 23.32 -1.15
N LEU A 72 15.67 22.91 -0.31
CA LEU A 72 15.62 23.35 1.09
C LEU A 72 16.82 22.83 1.89
N ASN A 73 17.20 21.56 1.72
CA ASN A 73 18.37 20.98 2.40
C ASN A 73 19.67 21.66 1.96
N LYS A 74 19.84 21.96 0.66
CA LYS A 74 20.99 22.73 0.14
C LYS A 74 21.02 24.17 0.67
N SER A 75 19.86 24.77 0.86
CA SER A 75 19.76 26.10 1.49
C SER A 75 20.14 26.04 2.97
N LEU A 76 19.70 25.01 3.69
CA LEU A 76 20.00 24.81 5.11
C LEU A 76 21.50 24.62 5.35
N SER A 77 22.17 23.82 4.52
CA SER A 77 23.59 23.50 4.67
C SER A 77 24.52 24.70 4.50
N ARG A 78 24.06 25.74 3.78
CA ARG A 78 24.80 27.00 3.56
C ARG A 78 24.57 28.04 4.65
N LYS A 79 23.65 27.80 5.60
CA LYS A 79 23.29 28.77 6.65
C LYS A 79 24.07 28.51 7.92
N VAL A 80 24.46 29.58 8.60
CA VAL A 80 25.10 29.51 9.93
C VAL A 80 24.14 28.84 10.91
N LYS A 81 24.57 27.71 11.49
CA LYS A 81 23.79 26.93 12.46
C LYS A 81 23.34 27.81 13.62
N GLY A 82 22.09 27.67 14.04
CA GLY A 82 21.51 28.48 15.14
C GLY A 82 21.05 29.88 14.76
N SER A 83 21.44 30.42 13.60
CA SER A 83 20.93 31.72 13.14
C SER A 83 19.41 31.73 12.89
N ASN A 84 18.80 32.91 12.92
CA ASN A 84 17.36 33.08 12.61
C ASN A 84 16.99 32.52 11.23
N GLY A 85 17.87 32.71 10.22
CA GLY A 85 17.69 32.16 8.88
C GLY A 85 17.76 30.64 8.85
N TRP A 86 18.64 30.03 9.64
CA TRP A 86 18.75 28.58 9.79
C TRP A 86 17.47 27.99 10.39
N TRP A 87 17.00 28.53 11.52
CA TRP A 87 15.73 28.10 12.14
C TRP A 87 14.51 28.30 11.25
N ARG A 88 14.49 29.34 10.40
CA ARG A 88 13.44 29.53 9.40
C ARG A 88 13.44 28.40 8.36
N CYS A 89 14.62 28.00 7.88
CA CYS A 89 14.76 26.91 6.92
C CYS A 89 14.40 25.54 7.52
N VAL A 90 14.86 25.25 8.75
CA VAL A 90 14.46 24.03 9.50
C VAL A 90 12.94 23.92 9.60
N ARG A 91 12.25 25.01 9.97
CA ARG A 91 10.78 25.03 10.05
C ARG A 91 10.12 24.79 8.69
N GLN A 92 10.68 25.29 7.60
CA GLN A 92 10.15 25.02 6.25
C GLN A 92 10.28 23.55 5.87
N ILE A 93 11.42 22.93 6.16
CA ILE A 93 11.64 21.49 5.95
C ILE A 93 10.66 20.67 6.78
N ALA A 94 10.51 20.98 8.07
CA ALA A 94 9.56 20.31 8.96
C ALA A 94 8.10 20.44 8.47
N ARG A 95 7.70 21.62 8.00
CA ARG A 95 6.37 21.85 7.39
C ARG A 95 6.18 21.01 6.13
N LEU A 96 7.20 20.86 5.29
CA LEU A 96 7.13 20.05 4.08
C LEU A 96 6.99 18.55 4.42
N TYR A 97 7.79 18.03 5.36
CA TYR A 97 7.63 16.65 5.83
C TYR A 97 6.25 16.40 6.44
N ARG A 98 5.71 17.35 7.22
CA ARG A 98 4.34 17.26 7.74
C ARG A 98 3.31 17.20 6.61
N LYS A 99 3.46 18.02 5.56
CA LYS A 99 2.57 18.00 4.40
C LYS A 99 2.60 16.63 3.71
N ILE A 100 3.79 16.09 3.45
CA ILE A 100 3.97 14.77 2.82
C ILE A 100 3.30 13.68 3.67
N SER A 101 3.54 13.69 4.98
CA SER A 101 2.94 12.73 5.91
C SER A 101 1.42 12.82 5.93
N ASN A 102 0.86 14.03 5.91
CA ASN A 102 -0.59 14.23 5.91
C ASN A 102 -1.23 13.76 4.60
N GLN A 103 -0.63 14.06 3.45
CA GLN A 103 -1.14 13.60 2.14
C GLN A 103 -1.16 12.07 2.03
N ARG A 104 -0.10 11.41 2.52
CA ARG A 104 -0.04 9.95 2.54
C ARG A 104 -1.10 9.35 3.48
N LYS A 105 -1.23 9.91 4.68
CA LYS A 105 -2.22 9.46 5.66
C LYS A 105 -3.65 9.65 5.15
N ASP A 106 -3.92 10.77 4.48
CA ASP A 106 -5.21 11.05 3.84
C ASP A 106 -5.56 10.01 2.78
N PHE A 107 -4.62 9.71 1.87
CA PHE A 107 -4.79 8.62 0.89
C PHE A 107 -5.12 7.28 1.56
N HIS A 108 -4.39 6.90 2.62
CA HIS A 108 -4.63 5.66 3.35
C HIS A 108 -6.02 5.62 4.00
N TRP A 109 -6.48 6.72 4.61
CA TRP A 109 -7.81 6.81 5.21
C TRP A 109 -8.93 6.69 4.18
N GLN A 110 -8.78 7.38 3.04
CA GLN A 110 -9.76 7.33 1.96
C GLN A 110 -9.85 5.92 1.38
N LEU A 111 -8.71 5.31 1.06
CA LEU A 111 -8.65 3.95 0.52
C LEU A 111 -9.22 2.92 1.50
N ALA A 112 -8.84 2.96 2.79
CA ALA A 112 -9.39 2.03 3.79
C ALA A 112 -10.90 2.22 3.96
N SER A 113 -11.37 3.47 3.91
CA SER A 113 -12.81 3.75 3.98
C SER A 113 -13.56 3.28 2.74
N GLU A 114 -12.94 3.33 1.57
CA GLU A 114 -13.51 2.82 0.33
C GLU A 114 -13.66 1.30 0.38
N LEU A 115 -12.60 0.59 0.79
CA LEU A 115 -12.62 -0.87 0.89
C LEU A 115 -13.68 -1.35 1.90
N CYS A 116 -13.78 -0.72 3.07
CA CYS A 116 -14.79 -1.08 4.06
C CYS A 116 -16.24 -0.79 3.62
N LYS A 117 -16.43 0.14 2.67
CA LYS A 117 -17.77 0.41 2.09
C LYS A 117 -18.16 -0.64 1.07
N LYS A 118 -17.20 -1.15 0.30
CA LYS A 118 -17.44 -2.14 -0.78
C LYS A 118 -17.48 -3.58 -0.25
N PHE A 119 -16.64 -3.92 0.72
CA PHE A 119 -16.39 -5.31 1.11
C PHE A 119 -16.60 -5.56 2.60
N ASP A 120 -17.18 -6.72 2.90
CA ASP A 120 -17.36 -7.25 4.26
C ASP A 120 -16.12 -7.97 4.76
N THR A 121 -15.41 -8.64 3.86
CA THR A 121 -14.15 -9.33 4.14
C THR A 121 -13.06 -8.81 3.22
N ILE A 122 -11.93 -8.42 3.81
CA ILE A 122 -10.76 -7.95 3.08
C ILE A 122 -9.60 -8.85 3.48
N ALA A 123 -9.01 -9.55 2.51
CA ALA A 123 -7.82 -10.34 2.69
C ALA A 123 -6.61 -9.58 2.12
N ILE A 124 -5.53 -9.48 2.89
CA ILE A 124 -4.28 -8.85 2.47
C ILE A 124 -3.11 -9.76 2.80
N GLU A 125 -2.00 -9.63 2.09
CA GLU A 125 -0.74 -10.26 2.49
C GLU A 125 0.00 -9.47 3.56
N THR A 126 0.70 -10.22 4.40
CA THR A 126 1.75 -9.68 5.27
C THR A 126 3.02 -9.48 4.47
N LEU A 127 3.70 -8.34 4.69
CA LEU A 127 4.93 -7.99 3.99
C LEU A 127 6.11 -7.95 4.95
N ASN A 128 7.27 -8.48 4.51
CA ASN A 128 8.55 -8.25 5.19
C ASN A 128 9.07 -6.83 4.89
N LEU A 129 8.47 -5.83 5.54
CA LEU A 129 8.81 -4.43 5.32
C LEU A 129 10.25 -4.08 5.67
N GLU A 130 10.90 -4.83 6.57
CA GLU A 130 12.29 -4.60 6.92
C GLU A 130 13.23 -5.00 5.77
N GLY A 131 13.05 -6.21 5.22
CA GLY A 131 13.79 -6.65 4.03
C GLY A 131 13.56 -5.70 2.85
N MET A 132 12.32 -5.25 2.65
CA MET A 132 11.99 -4.29 1.60
C MET A 132 12.60 -2.90 1.83
N LYS A 133 12.68 -2.42 3.07
CA LYS A 133 13.37 -1.15 3.35
C LYS A 133 14.87 -1.23 3.04
N ARG A 134 15.52 -2.37 3.30
CA ARG A 134 16.95 -2.56 3.00
C ARG A 134 17.22 -2.49 1.50
N LEU A 135 16.37 -3.12 0.68
CA LEU A 135 16.54 -3.18 -0.77
C LEU A 135 16.04 -1.92 -1.50
N TRP A 136 14.91 -1.33 -1.06
CA TRP A 136 14.18 -0.31 -1.82
C TRP A 136 14.00 1.02 -1.08
N GLY A 137 14.52 1.12 0.15
CA GLY A 137 14.73 2.32 0.94
C GLY A 137 13.57 3.32 0.93
N ARG A 138 13.79 4.43 0.23
CA ARG A 138 12.91 5.60 0.22
C ARG A 138 11.53 5.33 -0.39
N LYS A 139 11.42 4.46 -1.40
CA LYS A 139 10.13 4.18 -2.07
C LYS A 139 9.19 3.41 -1.14
N VAL A 140 9.69 2.39 -0.45
CA VAL A 140 8.93 1.65 0.60
C VAL A 140 8.48 2.59 1.73
N SER A 141 9.35 3.53 2.11
CA SER A 141 9.00 4.55 3.11
C SER A 141 7.94 5.55 2.62
N ASP A 142 7.86 5.81 1.31
CA ASP A 142 6.82 6.68 0.74
C ASP A 142 5.48 5.96 0.61
N LEU A 143 5.47 4.66 0.28
CA LEU A 143 4.23 3.86 0.25
C LEU A 143 3.65 3.64 1.65
N ALA A 144 4.53 3.49 2.66
CA ALA A 144 4.20 3.32 4.07
C ALA A 144 3.06 2.30 4.33
N PHE A 145 3.17 1.13 3.71
CA PHE A 145 2.12 0.10 3.74
C PHE A 145 1.70 -0.33 5.15
N TYR A 146 2.64 -0.41 6.10
CA TYR A 146 2.32 -0.65 7.51
C TYR A 146 1.28 0.33 8.07
N GLN A 147 1.45 1.62 7.80
CA GLN A 147 0.53 2.66 8.25
C GLN A 147 -0.86 2.45 7.65
N PHE A 148 -0.93 2.05 6.38
CA PHE A 148 -2.18 1.70 5.74
C PHE A 148 -2.86 0.49 6.40
N VAL A 149 -2.12 -0.57 6.70
CA VAL A 149 -2.66 -1.77 7.38
C VAL A 149 -3.23 -1.40 8.75
N GLU A 150 -2.54 -0.57 9.53
CA GLU A 150 -3.05 -0.11 10.83
C GLU A 150 -4.32 0.73 10.71
N ILE A 151 -4.39 1.62 9.71
CA ILE A 151 -5.60 2.40 9.40
C ILE A 151 -6.74 1.48 8.94
N LEU A 152 -6.44 0.46 8.13
CA LEU A 152 -7.40 -0.50 7.64
C LEU A 152 -7.95 -1.37 8.78
N LYS A 153 -7.09 -1.89 9.67
CA LYS A 153 -7.49 -2.59 10.91
C LYS A 153 -8.47 -1.76 11.72
N TYR A 154 -8.13 -0.48 11.94
CA TYR A 154 -9.01 0.44 12.66
C TYR A 154 -10.36 0.61 11.97
N LYS A 155 -10.38 0.83 10.65
CA LYS A 155 -11.61 1.00 9.86
C LYS A 155 -12.47 -0.27 9.84
N CYS A 156 -11.85 -1.43 9.67
CA CYS A 156 -12.54 -2.72 9.71
C CYS A 156 -13.19 -2.93 11.09
N ARG A 157 -12.45 -2.72 12.18
CA ARG A 157 -13.00 -2.80 13.54
C ARG A 157 -14.17 -1.83 13.74
N LYS A 158 -14.03 -0.58 13.29
CA LYS A 158 -15.07 0.45 13.39
C LYS A 158 -16.34 0.09 12.62
N HIS A 159 -16.22 -0.60 11.49
CA HIS A 159 -17.35 -0.91 10.61
C HIS A 159 -17.77 -2.38 10.65
N LYS A 160 -17.30 -3.16 11.64
CA LYS A 160 -17.54 -4.61 11.78
C LYS A 160 -17.18 -5.42 10.51
N ARG A 161 -16.10 -5.03 9.84
CA ARG A 161 -15.54 -5.78 8.69
C ARG A 161 -14.47 -6.76 9.15
N ARG A 162 -14.30 -7.85 8.41
CA ARG A 162 -13.27 -8.86 8.66
C ARG A 162 -12.02 -8.51 7.87
N LEU A 163 -10.90 -8.31 8.56
CA LEU A 163 -9.58 -8.20 7.93
C LEU A 163 -8.83 -9.51 8.15
N LYS A 164 -8.47 -10.20 7.07
CA LYS A 164 -7.70 -11.44 7.09
C LYS A 164 -6.29 -11.14 6.55
N GLN A 165 -5.27 -11.56 7.28
CA GLN A 165 -3.87 -11.35 6.91
C GLN A 165 -3.25 -12.69 6.58
N VAL A 166 -2.87 -12.87 5.32
CA VAL A 166 -2.24 -14.09 4.81
C VAL A 166 -0.72 -14.02 5.06
N GLY A 167 -0.14 -15.14 5.46
CA GLY A 167 1.28 -15.24 5.75
C GLY A 167 2.14 -14.98 4.52
N GLN A 168 3.25 -14.27 4.68
CA GLN A 168 4.19 -13.93 3.60
C GLN A 168 4.82 -15.15 2.89
N TRP A 169 4.73 -16.35 3.49
CA TRP A 169 5.26 -17.60 2.95
C TRP A 169 4.20 -18.39 2.16
N THR A 170 2.95 -17.93 2.16
CA THR A 170 1.90 -18.54 1.34
C THR A 170 2.19 -18.23 -0.11
N ALA A 171 2.35 -19.28 -0.94
CA ALA A 171 2.50 -19.09 -2.37
C ALA A 171 1.18 -18.63 -2.98
N THR A 172 1.09 -17.35 -3.32
CA THR A 172 -0.11 -16.73 -3.90
C THR A 172 0.09 -16.32 -5.36
N THR A 173 1.31 -15.96 -5.74
CA THR A 173 1.64 -15.48 -7.09
C THR A 173 1.87 -16.60 -8.11
N LYS A 174 2.43 -17.74 -7.67
CA LYS A 174 2.79 -18.89 -8.53
C LYS A 174 1.63 -19.86 -8.86
N PRO A 175 0.67 -20.13 -7.94
CA PRO A 175 -0.45 -21.01 -8.28
C PRO A 175 -1.43 -20.37 -9.25
N CYS A 176 -1.93 -21.14 -10.20
CA CYS A 176 -3.08 -20.77 -11.03
C CYS A 176 -4.33 -20.62 -10.15
N SER A 177 -5.03 -19.50 -10.27
CA SER A 177 -6.30 -19.29 -9.56
C SER A 177 -7.43 -20.13 -10.12
N ASP A 178 -7.30 -20.78 -11.27
CA ASP A 178 -8.43 -21.55 -11.84
C ASP A 178 -8.30 -23.05 -11.52
N CYS A 179 -7.12 -23.65 -11.72
CA CYS A 179 -6.91 -25.09 -11.47
C CYS A 179 -5.93 -25.41 -10.32
N GLY A 180 -5.19 -24.43 -9.79
CA GLY A 180 -4.20 -24.66 -8.73
C GLY A 180 -2.81 -25.10 -9.21
N PHE A 181 -2.59 -25.26 -10.52
CA PHE A 181 -1.27 -25.58 -11.07
C PHE A 181 -0.19 -24.61 -10.57
N HIS A 182 0.90 -25.14 -10.02
CA HIS A 182 1.98 -24.33 -9.47
C HIS A 182 3.04 -24.05 -10.54
N ASN A 183 3.09 -22.79 -11.01
CA ASN A 183 4.07 -22.38 -12.01
C ASN A 183 5.42 -22.01 -11.35
N GLU A 184 6.34 -22.96 -11.29
CA GLU A 184 7.66 -22.77 -10.68
C GLU A 184 8.54 -21.77 -11.43
N SER A 185 8.41 -21.71 -12.76
CA SER A 185 9.23 -20.88 -13.65
C SER A 185 8.80 -19.40 -13.69
N LEU A 186 7.68 -19.04 -13.06
CA LEU A 186 7.19 -17.67 -13.02
C LEU A 186 8.16 -16.75 -12.27
N THR A 187 8.64 -15.72 -12.97
CA THR A 187 9.53 -14.69 -12.44
C THR A 187 8.76 -13.40 -12.10
N LEU A 188 9.45 -12.41 -11.51
CA LEU A 188 8.86 -11.09 -11.25
C LEU A 188 8.54 -10.32 -12.54
N ASN A 189 9.27 -10.59 -13.62
CA ASN A 189 9.11 -9.92 -14.92
C ASN A 189 7.88 -10.44 -15.69
N ASP A 190 7.39 -11.62 -15.35
CA ASP A 190 6.24 -12.23 -15.99
C ASP A 190 4.95 -11.61 -15.46
N ARG A 191 4.54 -10.48 -16.05
CA ARG A 191 3.33 -9.74 -15.64
C ARG A 191 2.04 -10.44 -16.09
N GLN A 192 2.13 -11.25 -17.14
CA GLN A 192 1.05 -12.06 -17.66
C GLN A 192 1.56 -13.46 -17.98
N TRP A 193 0.72 -14.47 -17.78
CA TRP A 193 1.07 -15.85 -18.12
C TRP A 193 -0.20 -16.64 -18.44
N THR A 194 -0.03 -17.71 -19.21
CA THR A 194 -1.11 -18.67 -19.49
C THR A 194 -0.81 -19.95 -18.76
N CYS A 195 -1.78 -20.49 -18.03
CA CYS A 195 -1.63 -21.75 -17.32
C CYS A 195 -1.42 -22.89 -18.32
N PRO A 196 -0.31 -23.67 -18.21
CA PRO A 196 -0.05 -24.78 -19.12
C PRO A 196 -0.99 -25.97 -18.90
N ASP A 197 -1.65 -26.03 -17.74
CA ASP A 197 -2.55 -27.13 -17.34
C ASP A 197 -3.99 -26.88 -17.81
N CYS A 198 -4.59 -25.75 -17.43
CA CYS A 198 -5.99 -25.44 -17.76
C CYS A 198 -6.18 -24.38 -18.86
N GLY A 199 -5.10 -23.80 -19.40
CA GLY A 199 -5.15 -22.83 -20.50
C GLY A 199 -5.67 -21.43 -20.13
N SER A 200 -5.97 -21.15 -18.86
CA SER A 200 -6.44 -19.84 -18.43
C SER A 200 -5.35 -18.78 -18.54
N HIS A 201 -5.73 -17.56 -18.96
CA HIS A 201 -4.81 -16.44 -19.06
C HIS A 201 -4.93 -15.53 -17.84
N HIS A 202 -3.78 -15.18 -17.25
CA HIS A 202 -3.71 -14.46 -15.99
C HIS A 202 -2.88 -13.17 -16.10
N ASP A 203 -3.41 -12.08 -15.53
CA ASP A 203 -2.58 -11.01 -14.96
C ASP A 203 -2.04 -11.51 -13.61
N ARG A 204 -0.72 -11.46 -13.43
CA ARG A 204 -0.04 -12.04 -12.26
C ARG A 204 -0.55 -11.47 -10.94
N ASP A 205 -0.77 -10.16 -10.87
CA ASP A 205 -1.18 -9.51 -9.61
C ASP A 205 -2.66 -9.78 -9.31
N ILE A 206 -3.53 -9.86 -10.34
CA ILE A 206 -4.94 -10.22 -10.16
C ILE A 206 -5.05 -11.69 -9.71
N ASN A 207 -4.31 -12.59 -10.35
CA ASN A 207 -4.22 -14.00 -9.94
C ASN A 207 -3.77 -14.14 -8.48
N ALA A 208 -2.72 -13.40 -8.10
CA ALA A 208 -2.27 -13.34 -6.71
C ALA A 208 -3.37 -12.84 -5.78
N ALA A 209 -4.07 -11.76 -6.11
CA ALA A 209 -5.17 -11.22 -5.32
C ALA A 209 -6.31 -12.23 -5.12
N ILE A 210 -6.64 -13.04 -6.14
CA ILE A 210 -7.63 -14.12 -6.01
C ILE A 210 -7.13 -15.20 -5.05
N ASN A 211 -5.88 -15.63 -5.16
CA ASN A 211 -5.29 -16.62 -4.26
C ASN A 211 -5.18 -16.12 -2.81
N ILE A 212 -4.87 -14.83 -2.61
CA ILE A 212 -4.88 -14.17 -1.30
C ILE A 212 -6.28 -14.21 -0.68
N LEU A 213 -7.33 -13.95 -1.47
CA LEU A 213 -8.71 -14.06 -0.98
C LEU A 213 -9.01 -15.48 -0.50
N ARG A 214 -8.67 -16.49 -1.32
CA ARG A 214 -8.90 -17.90 -0.98
C ARG A 214 -8.17 -18.31 0.29
N ALA A 215 -6.88 -17.98 0.38
CA ALA A 215 -6.09 -18.25 1.58
C ALA A 215 -6.66 -17.51 2.80
N GLY A 216 -7.09 -16.26 2.63
CA GLY A 216 -7.69 -15.45 3.69
C GLY A 216 -9.02 -16.00 4.21
N ILE A 217 -9.84 -16.60 3.35
CA ILE A 217 -11.10 -17.27 3.73
C ILE A 217 -10.81 -18.58 4.47
N ALA A 218 -9.76 -19.31 4.09
CA ALA A 218 -9.37 -20.56 4.73
C ALA A 218 -8.82 -20.36 6.17
N ILE A 219 -8.38 -19.15 6.51
CA ILE A 219 -8.02 -18.80 7.89
C ILE A 219 -9.32 -18.65 8.69
N THR A 220 -9.68 -19.66 9.49
CA THR A 220 -10.81 -19.63 10.42
C THR A 220 -10.58 -18.59 11.53
#